data_AF-A0A3P6Z4C1-F1
#
_entry.id   AF-A0A3P6Z4C1-F1
#
_cell.length_a   1.000
_cell.length_b   1.000
_cell.length_c   1.000
_cell.angle_alpha   90.00
_cell.angle_beta   90.00
_cell.angle_gamma   90.00
#
_symmetry.space_group_name_H-M   'P 1'
#
loop_
_entity.id
_entity.type
_entity.pdbx_description
1 polymer ?
#
loop_
_entity_poly.entity_id
_entity_poly.type
_entity_poly.pdbx_seq_one_letter_code
_entity_poly.pdbx_strand_id
1 'polypeptide(L)'
;MDVDPNISHRAVSLELFSYLNERHDEVICHDCFAADIKSQLSGAVIVVHSAQTYPEINKEGINVQPGTLTEIKFKAIENIQKEPPYGRCDRDTKTEIPSHDGASYAYSEYGCRMYTIQKK
;
A
#
# COMPACT_ATOMS: atom_id res chain seq x y z
N MET A 1 -22.05 -23.28 13.77
CA MET A 1 -21.58 -22.31 12.77
C MET A 1 -20.38 -22.95 12.11
N ASP A 2 -20.64 -23.75 11.09
CA ASP A 2 -19.60 -24.47 10.36
C ASP A 2 -18.82 -23.49 9.49
N VAL A 3 -17.52 -23.39 9.78
CA VAL A 3 -16.57 -22.63 8.96
C VAL A 3 -16.40 -23.40 7.66
N ASP A 4 -16.73 -22.76 6.53
CA ASP A 4 -16.60 -23.34 5.20
C ASP A 4 -15.15 -23.83 4.96
N PRO A 5 -14.93 -25.13 4.71
CA PRO A 5 -13.60 -25.71 4.55
C PRO A 5 -12.82 -25.15 3.35
N ASN A 6 -13.47 -24.50 2.38
CA ASN A 6 -12.79 -23.82 1.28
C ASN A 6 -12.03 -22.55 1.70
N ILE A 7 -12.35 -21.98 2.87
CA ILE A 7 -11.65 -20.79 3.39
C ILE A 7 -10.25 -21.16 3.91
N SER A 8 -10.06 -22.40 4.38
CA SER A 8 -8.80 -22.90 4.94
C SER A 8 -7.65 -22.94 3.92
N HIS A 9 -7.95 -23.03 2.62
CA HIS A 9 -6.96 -23.23 1.55
C HIS A 9 -6.27 -21.96 1.02
N ARG A 10 -6.48 -20.78 1.62
CA ARG A 10 -5.91 -19.51 1.10
C ARG A 10 -5.17 -18.66 2.14
N ALA A 11 -4.77 -19.26 3.27
CA ALA A 11 -3.84 -18.59 4.18
C ALA A 11 -2.43 -18.60 3.57
N VAL A 12 -1.97 -17.46 3.07
CA VAL A 12 -0.59 -17.27 2.61
C VAL A 12 0.19 -16.66 3.76
N SER A 13 1.23 -17.36 4.23
CA SER A 13 2.19 -16.83 5.20
C SER A 13 3.41 -16.30 4.45
N LEU A 14 3.87 -15.10 4.81
CA LEU A 14 5.08 -14.50 4.29
C LEU A 14 5.97 -14.10 5.47
N GLU A 15 7.18 -14.65 5.49
CA GLU A 15 8.20 -14.31 6.48
C GLU A 15 9.28 -13.47 5.79
N LEU A 16 9.57 -12.30 6.35
CA LEU A 16 10.56 -11.36 5.83
C LEU A 16 11.57 -11.03 6.92
N PHE A 17 12.85 -11.12 6.60
CA PHE A 17 13.94 -10.61 7.42
C PHE A 17 14.53 -9.38 6.70
N SER A 18 14.29 -8.19 7.26
CA SER A 18 14.80 -6.93 6.72
C SER A 18 15.88 -6.35 7.64
N TYR A 19 16.98 -5.89 7.03
CA TYR A 19 18.03 -5.16 7.73
C TYR A 19 17.78 -3.67 7.55
N LEU A 20 17.35 -3.00 8.62
CA LEU A 20 17.04 -1.58 8.62
C LEU A 20 18.30 -0.84 9.07
N ASN A 21 19.09 -0.39 8.10
CA ASN A 21 20.33 0.32 8.38
C ASN A 21 20.02 1.76 8.78
N GLU A 22 20.12 2.03 10.07
CA GLU A 22 20.01 3.38 10.64
C GLU A 22 21.30 4.16 10.38
N ARG A 23 21.46 4.73 9.19
CA ARG A 23 22.60 5.60 8.84
C ARG A 23 22.44 7.01 9.42
N HIS A 24 22.28 7.10 10.74
CA HIS A 24 22.21 8.40 11.43
C HIS A 24 23.53 9.18 11.32
N ASP A 25 24.66 8.46 11.19
CA ASP A 25 26.00 9.06 11.22
C ASP A 25 26.51 9.52 9.84
N GLU A 26 25.83 9.16 8.75
CA GLU A 26 26.27 9.48 7.38
C GLU A 26 25.56 10.71 6.77
N VAL A 27 24.49 11.21 7.40
CA VAL A 27 23.65 12.26 6.81
C VAL A 27 23.53 13.46 7.76
N ILE A 28 24.33 14.50 7.52
CA ILE A 28 24.11 15.82 8.14
C ILE A 28 22.95 16.49 7.40
N CYS A 29 21.75 16.36 7.93
CA CYS A 29 20.56 16.94 7.33
C CYS A 29 20.18 18.27 8.01
N HIS A 30 20.66 19.39 7.48
CA HIS A 30 20.35 20.73 8.02
C HIS A 30 18.88 21.13 7.87
N ASP A 31 18.18 20.58 6.87
CA ASP A 31 16.77 20.89 6.56
C ASP A 31 15.81 19.74 6.92
N CYS A 32 16.27 18.71 7.65
CA CYS A 32 15.38 17.71 8.20
C CYS A 32 14.57 18.38 9.29
N PHE A 33 13.36 18.81 8.94
CA PHE A 33 12.42 19.39 9.87
C PHE A 33 12.30 18.47 11.09
N ALA A 34 12.73 18.96 12.26
CA ALA A 34 12.45 18.31 13.55
C ALA A 34 10.94 18.09 13.79
N ALA A 35 10.08 18.67 12.95
CA ALA A 35 8.64 18.58 12.99
C ALA A 35 8.03 17.63 11.92
N ASP A 36 8.80 17.09 10.97
CA ASP A 36 8.26 16.12 10.01
C ASP A 36 8.41 14.71 10.59
N ILE A 37 7.44 14.37 11.45
CA ILE A 37 7.36 13.13 12.25
C ILE A 37 7.53 11.87 11.39
N LYS A 38 7.31 11.95 10.07
CA LYS A 38 7.51 10.84 9.13
C LYS A 38 8.97 10.56 8.77
N SER A 39 9.85 11.56 8.87
CA SER A 39 11.28 11.42 8.53
C SER A 39 12.15 10.95 9.71
N GLN A 40 11.63 11.03 10.95
CA GLN A 40 12.34 10.62 12.16
C GLN A 40 11.99 9.20 12.65
N LEU A 41 11.25 8.42 11.87
CA LEU A 41 10.92 7.04 12.22
C LEU A 41 12.01 6.10 11.70
N SER A 42 13.01 5.85 12.54
CA SER A 42 13.91 4.71 12.39
C SER A 42 13.07 3.44 12.19
N GLY A 43 13.13 2.83 11.01
CA GLY A 43 12.21 1.74 10.66
C GLY A 43 12.01 1.46 9.17
N ALA A 44 10.99 0.65 8.90
CA ALA A 44 10.48 0.37 7.56
C ALA A 44 9.00 0.74 7.47
N VAL A 45 8.54 1.09 6.27
CA VAL A 45 7.11 1.23 6.00
C VAL A 45 6.68 0.08 5.08
N ILE A 46 5.69 -0.70 5.51
CA ILE A 46 5.11 -1.80 4.73
C ILE A 46 3.71 -1.41 4.31
N VAL A 47 3.35 -1.68 3.05
CA VAL A 47 1.98 -1.49 2.53
C VAL A 47 1.50 -2.82 1.99
N VAL A 48 0.28 -3.22 2.37
CA VAL A 48 -0.40 -4.37 1.79
C VAL A 48 -1.50 -3.85 0.87
N HIS A 49 -1.43 -4.19 -0.42
CA HIS A 49 -2.39 -3.74 -1.42
C HIS A 49 -2.70 -4.86 -2.43
N SER A 50 -3.75 -4.67 -3.23
CA SER A 50 -4.13 -5.62 -4.27
C SER A 50 -3.03 -5.75 -5.35
N ALA A 51 -2.89 -6.95 -5.92
CA ALA A 51 -1.90 -7.19 -6.96
C ALA A 51 -2.05 -6.20 -8.12
N GLN A 52 -0.92 -5.73 -8.65
CA GLN A 52 -0.82 -4.84 -9.80
C GLN A 52 -1.43 -3.44 -9.62
N THR A 53 -1.98 -3.07 -8.45
CA THR A 53 -2.46 -1.70 -8.21
C THR A 53 -1.33 -0.79 -7.73
N TYR A 54 -1.49 0.52 -7.91
CA TYR A 54 -0.53 1.50 -7.40
C TYR A 54 -0.63 1.61 -5.86
N PRO A 55 0.47 1.42 -5.09
CA PRO A 55 0.43 1.38 -3.63
C PRO A 55 0.25 2.77 -2.98
N GLU A 56 -0.67 2.90 -2.02
CA GLU A 56 -0.88 4.14 -1.24
C GLU A 56 -0.01 4.19 0.03
N ILE A 57 1.29 4.44 -0.14
CA ILE A 57 2.29 4.43 0.96
C ILE A 57 1.98 5.46 2.05
N ASN A 58 1.48 6.64 1.66
CA ASN A 58 1.31 7.76 2.59
C ASN A 58 0.13 7.62 3.56
N LYS A 59 -0.85 6.77 3.25
CA LYS A 59 -2.10 6.62 3.99
C LYS A 59 -2.29 5.20 4.54
N GLU A 60 -1.86 4.18 3.80
CA GLU A 60 -2.02 2.76 4.16
C GLU A 60 -0.70 2.11 4.62
N GLY A 61 0.38 2.89 4.72
CA GLY A 61 1.66 2.44 5.24
C GLY A 61 1.60 2.07 6.72
N ILE A 62 2.15 0.91 7.05
CA ILE A 62 2.36 0.40 8.40
C ILE A 62 3.83 0.61 8.75
N ASN A 63 4.10 1.38 9.79
CA ASN A 63 5.45 1.57 10.29
C ASN A 63 5.88 0.35 11.11
N VAL A 64 7.05 -0.18 10.80
CA VAL A 64 7.68 -1.33 11.46
C VAL A 64 8.94 -0.86 12.16
N GLN A 65 9.01 -1.16 13.46
CA GLN A 65 10.15 -0.78 14.30
C GLN A 65 11.30 -1.79 14.16
N PRO A 66 12.55 -1.33 13.98
CA PRO A 66 13.73 -2.18 13.99
C PRO A 66 13.91 -2.92 15.32
N GLY A 67 14.55 -4.10 15.28
CA GLY A 67 14.88 -4.87 16.48
C GLY A 67 13.69 -5.57 17.15
N THR A 68 12.49 -5.50 16.57
CA THR A 68 11.30 -6.19 17.06
C THR A 68 10.73 -7.12 15.99
N LEU A 69 10.16 -8.24 16.42
CA LEU A 69 9.36 -9.10 15.53
C LEU A 69 7.97 -8.49 15.40
N THR A 70 7.60 -8.08 14.18
CA THR A 70 6.26 -7.55 13.89
C THR A 70 5.44 -8.59 13.13
N GLU A 71 4.36 -9.07 13.75
CA GLU A 71 3.39 -9.96 13.12
C GLU A 71 2.22 -9.14 12.56
N ILE A 72 1.97 -9.22 11.24
CA ILE A 72 0.86 -8.53 10.58
C ILE A 72 -0.18 -9.56 10.14
N LYS A 73 -1.37 -9.49 10.76
CA LYS A 73 -2.54 -10.30 10.38
C LYS A 73 -3.57 -9.40 9.72
N PHE A 74 -3.98 -9.74 8.51
CA PHE A 74 -4.99 -8.99 7.78
C PHE A 74 -6.13 -9.89 7.30
N LYS A 75 -7.30 -9.27 7.10
CA LYS A 75 -8.47 -9.90 6.50
C LYS A 75 -8.79 -9.15 5.21
N ALA A 76 -8.80 -9.86 4.09
CA ALA A 76 -9.27 -9.28 2.84
C ALA A 76 -10.80 -9.08 2.91
N ILE A 77 -11.25 -7.86 2.63
CA ILE A 77 -12.67 -7.51 2.51
C ILE A 77 -12.89 -7.02 1.10
N GLU A 78 -13.66 -7.76 0.32
CA GLU A 78 -14.04 -7.38 -1.03
C GLU A 78 -15.34 -6.58 -1.00
N ASN A 79 -15.36 -5.47 -1.73
CA ASN A 79 -16.54 -4.62 -1.89
C ASN A 79 -16.90 -4.53 -3.38
N ILE A 80 -18.05 -5.10 -3.74
CA ILE A 80 -18.54 -5.12 -5.12
C ILE A 80 -19.66 -4.08 -5.22
N GLN A 81 -19.44 -3.05 -6.02
CA GLN A 81 -20.46 -2.03 -6.28
C GLN A 81 -21.28 -2.36 -7.53
N LYS A 82 -22.53 -1.88 -7.53
CA LYS A 82 -23.42 -1.98 -8.70
C LYS A 82 -23.11 -0.90 -9.74
N GLU A 83 -23.56 -1.14 -10.96
CA GLU A 83 -23.58 -0.14 -12.03
C GLU A 83 -24.66 0.94 -11.80
N PRO A 84 -24.55 2.10 -12.45
CA PRO A 84 -25.62 3.09 -12.49
C PRO A 84 -26.96 2.48 -12.92
N PRO A 85 -28.10 2.89 -12.31
CA PRO A 85 -28.26 3.99 -11.34
C PRO A 85 -28.02 3.60 -9.87
N TYR A 86 -27.71 2.33 -9.58
CA TYR A 86 -27.63 1.82 -8.20
C TYR A 86 -26.24 1.92 -7.58
N GLY A 87 -25.22 2.21 -8.39
CA GLY A 87 -23.88 2.57 -7.95
C GLY A 87 -23.19 3.49 -8.95
N ARG A 88 -21.90 3.73 -8.75
CA ARG A 88 -21.10 4.68 -9.54
C ARG A 88 -19.98 4.01 -10.33
N CYS A 89 -19.92 2.69 -10.33
CA CYS A 89 -18.92 1.97 -11.12
C CYS A 89 -19.34 1.94 -12.59
N ASP A 90 -18.51 2.52 -13.44
CA ASP A 90 -18.68 2.49 -14.90
C ASP A 90 -17.96 1.26 -15.48
N ARG A 91 -18.60 0.56 -16.43
CA ARG A 91 -17.99 -0.57 -17.16
C ARG A 91 -16.84 -0.12 -18.06
N ASP A 92 -16.91 1.11 -18.55
CA ASP A 92 -15.91 1.70 -19.45
C ASP A 92 -14.73 2.32 -18.67
N THR A 93 -14.67 2.11 -17.36
CA THR A 93 -13.52 2.48 -16.55
C THR A 93 -12.29 1.77 -17.11
N LYS A 94 -11.25 2.54 -17.44
CA LYS A 94 -9.97 1.98 -17.90
C LYS A 94 -9.48 0.97 -16.87
N THR A 95 -9.12 -0.22 -17.33
CA THR A 95 -8.59 -1.30 -16.48
C THR A 95 -7.15 -1.04 -16.06
N GLU A 96 -6.45 -0.16 -16.77
CA GLU A 96 -5.05 0.16 -16.57
C GLU A 96 -4.80 1.66 -16.51
N ILE A 97 -3.87 2.03 -15.63
CA ILE A 97 -3.43 3.39 -15.37
C ILE A 97 -1.92 3.42 -15.62
N PRO A 98 -1.46 4.17 -16.64
CA PRO A 98 -0.03 4.33 -16.86
C PRO A 98 0.55 5.19 -15.75
N SER A 99 1.69 4.78 -15.23
CA SER A 99 2.45 5.51 -14.22
C SER A 99 3.65 6.23 -14.85
N HIS A 100 4.14 7.24 -14.15
CA HIS A 100 5.28 8.04 -14.58
C HIS A 100 6.58 7.23 -14.66
N ASP A 101 6.71 6.18 -13.85
CA ASP A 101 7.86 5.26 -13.88
C ASP A 101 7.89 4.32 -15.10
N GLY A 102 6.93 4.47 -16.03
CA GLY A 102 6.82 3.65 -17.23
C GLY A 102 6.13 2.30 -16.99
N ALA A 103 5.70 2.02 -15.75
CA ALA A 103 4.89 0.85 -15.44
C ALA A 103 3.40 1.09 -15.73
N SER A 104 2.67 0.01 -16.01
CA SER A 104 1.20 0.02 -16.09
C SER A 104 0.64 -0.66 -14.84
N TYR A 105 -0.27 0.03 -14.16
CA TYR A 105 -0.93 -0.50 -12.96
C TYR A 105 -2.40 -0.79 -13.25
N ALA A 106 -2.94 -1.84 -12.64
CA ALA A 106 -4.37 -2.08 -12.60
C ALA A 106 -5.09 -0.91 -11.94
N TYR A 107 -6.31 -0.65 -12.41
CA TYR A 107 -7.11 0.48 -11.95
C TYR A 107 -7.37 0.46 -10.45
N SER A 108 -7.11 1.60 -9.82
CA SER A 108 -7.58 1.94 -8.48
C SER A 108 -7.93 3.42 -8.43
N GLU A 109 -8.87 3.80 -7.56
CA GLU A 109 -9.25 5.21 -7.38
C GLU A 109 -8.02 6.06 -7.01
N TYR A 110 -7.18 5.54 -6.10
CA TYR A 110 -5.95 6.20 -5.69
C TYR A 110 -4.96 6.37 -6.86
N GLY A 111 -4.72 5.32 -7.65
CA GLY A 111 -3.82 5.38 -8.81
C GLY A 111 -4.29 6.40 -9.84
N CYS A 112 -5.60 6.48 -10.08
CA CYS A 112 -6.19 7.45 -11.00
C CYS A 112 -5.96 8.88 -10.51
N ARG A 113 -6.17 9.12 -9.20
CA ARG A 113 -5.91 10.42 -8.58
C ARG A 113 -4.44 10.82 -8.71
N MET A 114 -3.50 9.93 -8.39
CA MET A 114 -2.06 10.23 -8.49
C MET A 114 -1.65 10.55 -9.94
N TYR A 115 -2.13 9.78 -10.91
CA TYR A 115 -1.90 10.02 -12.32
C TYR A 115 -2.39 11.40 -12.78
N THR A 116 -3.58 11.81 -12.35
CA THR A 116 -4.12 13.13 -12.73
C THR A 116 -3.36 14.31 -12.11
N ILE A 117 -2.77 14.12 -10.92
CA ILE A 117 -1.96 15.15 -10.26
C ILE A 117 -0.61 15.31 -10.96
N GLN A 118 0.05 14.20 -11.29
CA GLN A 118 1.38 14.22 -11.94
C GLN A 118 1.35 14.67 -13.40
N LYS A 119 0.17 14.66 -14.06
CA LYS A 119 -0.01 15.11 -15.45
C LYS A 119 -0.26 16.61 -15.61
N LYS A 120 -0.51 17.35 -14.53
CA LYS A 120 -0.65 18.81 -14.54
C LYS A 120 0.72 19.46 -14.34
#